data_AF-A0A7D9DYD2-F1
#
_entry.id   AF-A0A7D9DYD2-F1
#
_cell.length_a   1.000
_cell.length_b   1.000
_cell.length_c   1.000
_cell.angle_alpha   90.00
_cell.angle_beta   90.00
_cell.angle_gamma   90.00
#
_symmetry.space_group_name_H-M   'P 1'
#
loop_
_entity.id
_entity.type
_entity.pdbx_description
1 polymer ?
#
loop_
_entity_poly.entity_id
_entity_poly.type
_entity_poly.pdbx_seq_one_letter_code
_entity_poly.pdbx_strand_id
1 'polypeptide(L)'
;MCNYIVVYLRLLTSAQLQKKEEFFENFLEGGQTMKDFCSQEVEPMSRESDNIHIIALSDATGVCIRIEHLDRSGADSTINHHDFPDDGREPMIHLLYKPGHYDILYKHVK
;
A
#
# COMPACT_ATOMS: atom_id res chain seq x y z
N MET A 1 -11.02 -16.16 11.48
CA MET A 1 -11.36 -16.25 10.03
C MET A 1 -10.70 -15.12 9.24
N CYS A 2 -10.85 -13.83 9.62
CA CYS A 2 -10.18 -12.70 8.91
C CYS A 2 -8.66 -12.80 8.82
N ASN A 3 -7.98 -13.35 9.84
CA ASN A 3 -6.52 -13.43 9.83
C ASN A 3 -5.96 -14.26 8.66
N TYR A 4 -6.68 -15.26 8.17
CA TYR A 4 -6.22 -16.05 7.02
C TYR A 4 -6.18 -15.24 5.73
N ILE A 5 -7.16 -14.35 5.52
CA ILE A 5 -7.17 -13.45 4.36
C ILE A 5 -6.02 -12.46 4.47
N VAL A 6 -5.77 -11.90 5.66
CA VAL A 6 -4.64 -11.00 5.88
C VAL A 6 -3.30 -11.69 5.64
N VAL A 7 -3.13 -12.92 6.13
CA VAL A 7 -1.93 -13.74 5.84
C VAL A 7 -1.78 -13.96 4.33
N TYR A 8 -2.85 -14.33 3.64
CA TYR A 8 -2.81 -14.53 2.19
C TYR A 8 -2.40 -13.26 1.45
N LEU A 9 -2.98 -12.11 1.80
CA LEU A 9 -2.60 -10.82 1.19
C LEU A 9 -1.13 -10.47 1.48
N ARG A 10 -0.62 -10.73 2.69
CA ARG A 10 0.80 -10.54 3.01
C ARG A 10 1.72 -11.43 2.17
N LEU A 11 1.37 -12.70 2.01
CA LEU A 11 2.14 -13.63 1.18
C LEU A 11 2.06 -13.25 -0.31
N LEU A 12 0.91 -12.76 -0.78
CA LEU A 12 0.75 -12.25 -2.14
C LEU A 12 1.65 -11.02 -2.37
N THR A 13 1.69 -10.09 -1.41
CA THR A 13 2.60 -8.94 -1.46
C THR A 13 4.05 -9.38 -1.48
N SER A 14 4.47 -10.29 -0.59
CA SER A 14 5.83 -10.86 -0.56
C SER A 14 6.20 -11.50 -1.91
N ALA A 15 5.32 -12.33 -2.46
CA ALA A 15 5.54 -12.96 -3.76
C ALA A 15 5.70 -11.94 -4.89
N GLN A 16 4.91 -10.87 -4.88
CA GLN A 16 4.99 -9.83 -5.90
C GLN A 16 6.27 -8.99 -5.79
N LEU A 17 6.71 -8.68 -4.57
CA LEU A 17 7.97 -8.00 -4.30
C LEU A 17 9.16 -8.82 -4.81
N GLN A 18 9.21 -10.11 -4.49
CA GLN A 18 10.27 -11.01 -4.96
C GLN A 18 10.22 -11.24 -6.48
N LYS A 19 9.03 -11.31 -7.08
CA LYS A 19 8.86 -11.49 -8.53
C LYS A 19 9.37 -10.31 -9.34
N LYS A 20 9.23 -9.09 -8.81
CA LYS A 20 9.68 -7.84 -9.45
C LYS A 20 10.79 -7.16 -8.64
N GLU A 21 11.70 -7.96 -8.09
CA GLU A 21 12.77 -7.49 -7.19
C GLU A 21 13.55 -6.32 -7.81
N GLU A 22 13.99 -6.42 -9.06
CA GLU A 22 14.74 -5.36 -9.77
C GLU A 22 14.04 -3.98 -9.76
N PHE A 23 12.70 -3.96 -9.77
CA PHE A 23 11.94 -2.72 -9.68
C PHE A 23 11.88 -2.22 -8.23
N PHE A 24 11.58 -3.12 -7.29
CA PHE A 24 11.32 -2.78 -5.90
C PHE A 24 12.58 -2.54 -5.06
N GLU A 25 13.74 -3.05 -5.48
CA GLU A 25 15.03 -2.83 -4.80
C GLU A 25 15.35 -1.35 -4.60
N ASN A 26 14.95 -0.49 -5.55
CA ASN A 26 15.16 0.96 -5.46
C ASN A 26 14.43 1.63 -4.29
N PHE A 27 13.43 0.95 -3.71
CA PHE A 27 12.66 1.42 -2.56
C PHE A 27 13.15 0.83 -1.23
N LEU A 28 14.10 -0.10 -1.25
CA LEU A 28 14.65 -0.68 -0.02
C LEU A 28 15.69 0.26 0.60
N GLU A 29 15.57 0.47 1.91
CA GLU A 29 16.57 1.18 2.70
C GLU A 29 17.57 0.20 3.32
N GLY A 30 18.81 0.66 3.56
CA GLY A 30 19.77 -0.05 4.41
C GLY A 30 20.53 -1.23 3.78
N GLY A 31 20.44 -1.45 2.47
CA GLY A 31 21.22 -2.48 1.77
C GLY A 31 20.82 -3.93 2.06
N GLN A 32 19.63 -4.14 2.61
CA GLN A 32 19.03 -5.47 2.77
C GLN A 32 18.57 -6.04 1.43
N THR A 33 18.53 -7.38 1.31
CA THR A 33 17.98 -8.03 0.11
C THR A 33 16.45 -8.00 0.13
N MET A 34 15.79 -8.15 -1.03
CA MET A 34 14.32 -8.21 -1.08
C MET A 34 13.76 -9.38 -0.27
N LYS A 35 14.47 -10.50 -0.27
CA LYS A 35 14.10 -11.68 0.50
C LYS A 35 14.14 -11.41 2.01
N ASP A 36 15.18 -10.73 2.48
CA ASP A 36 15.30 -10.37 3.89
C ASP A 36 14.17 -9.40 4.29
N PHE A 37 13.93 -8.37 3.49
CA PHE A 37 12.82 -7.43 3.69
C PHE A 37 11.46 -8.15 3.76
N CYS A 38 11.19 -9.05 2.81
CA CYS A 38 9.96 -9.83 2.79
C CYS A 38 9.79 -10.66 4.08
N SER A 39 10.84 -11.36 4.51
CA SER A 39 10.78 -12.22 5.70
C SER A 39 10.61 -11.45 7.01
N GLN A 40 11.11 -10.21 7.09
CA GLN A 40 11.15 -9.42 8.33
C GLN A 40 9.96 -8.46 8.46
N GLU A 41 9.57 -7.80 7.36
CA GLU A 41 8.59 -6.71 7.37
C GLU A 41 7.26 -7.07 6.68
N VAL A 42 7.27 -8.00 5.70
CA VAL A 42 6.08 -8.27 4.88
C VAL A 42 5.31 -9.53 5.34
N GLU A 43 5.99 -10.65 5.50
CA GLU A 43 5.37 -11.95 5.81
C GLU A 43 4.83 -12.05 7.24
N PRO A 44 5.51 -11.51 8.29
CA PRO A 44 5.01 -11.62 9.65
C PRO A 44 3.71 -10.84 9.87
N MET A 45 2.81 -11.44 10.65
CA MET A 45 1.59 -10.76 11.09
C MET A 45 1.91 -9.60 12.04
N SER A 46 1.02 -8.61 12.07
CA SER A 46 1.12 -7.44 12.96
C SER A 46 2.34 -6.54 12.71
N ARG A 47 2.98 -6.65 11.53
CA ARG A 47 3.94 -5.67 11.03
C ARG A 47 3.24 -4.47 10.39
N GLU A 48 3.84 -3.31 10.43
CA GLU A 48 3.28 -2.14 9.76
C GLU A 48 3.38 -2.29 8.23
N SER A 49 2.58 -1.53 7.49
CA SER A 49 2.60 -1.52 6.03
C SER A 49 2.75 -0.10 5.53
N ASP A 50 3.78 0.09 4.72
CA ASP A 50 4.15 1.35 4.06
C ASP A 50 3.84 1.30 2.55
N ASN A 51 4.13 2.39 1.83
CA ASN A 51 3.89 2.58 0.41
C ASN A 51 4.34 1.41 -0.46
N ILE A 52 5.51 0.82 -0.19
CA ILE A 52 6.03 -0.34 -0.94
C ILE A 52 5.07 -1.53 -0.90
N HIS A 53 4.38 -1.75 0.23
CA HIS A 53 3.39 -2.82 0.38
C HIS A 53 2.13 -2.55 -0.43
N ILE A 54 1.69 -1.29 -0.43
CA ILE A 54 0.48 -0.86 -1.14
C ILE A 54 0.70 -0.96 -2.66
N ILE A 55 1.85 -0.48 -3.13
CA ILE A 55 2.25 -0.57 -4.54
C ILE A 55 2.32 -2.03 -4.98
N ALA A 56 3.00 -2.89 -4.22
CA ALA A 56 3.12 -4.31 -4.55
C ALA A 56 1.78 -5.03 -4.53
N LEU A 57 0.91 -4.75 -3.56
CA LEU A 57 -0.41 -5.37 -3.49
C LEU A 57 -1.33 -4.89 -4.63
N SER A 58 -1.30 -3.59 -4.94
CA SER A 58 -2.04 -3.01 -6.06
C SER A 58 -1.59 -3.63 -7.39
N ASP A 59 -0.28 -3.75 -7.63
CA ASP A 59 0.28 -4.39 -8.82
C ASP A 59 -0.06 -5.89 -8.90
N ALA A 60 -0.03 -6.62 -7.77
CA ALA A 60 -0.39 -8.04 -7.71
C ALA A 60 -1.87 -8.30 -8.00
N THR A 61 -2.75 -7.42 -7.55
CA THR A 61 -4.22 -7.58 -7.66
C THR A 61 -4.81 -6.88 -8.88
N GLY A 62 -4.09 -5.93 -9.47
CA GLY A 62 -4.57 -5.07 -10.54
C GLY A 62 -5.59 -4.01 -10.09
N VAL A 63 -5.83 -3.86 -8.78
CA VAL A 63 -6.81 -2.93 -8.22
C VAL A 63 -6.18 -1.57 -7.97
N CYS A 64 -6.70 -0.51 -8.59
CA CYS A 64 -6.24 0.85 -8.33
C CYS A 64 -6.73 1.34 -6.95
N ILE A 65 -5.80 1.81 -6.12
CA ILE A 65 -6.03 2.26 -4.74
C ILE A 65 -5.65 3.74 -4.63
N ARG A 66 -6.55 4.57 -4.10
CA ARG A 66 -6.27 5.96 -3.73
C ARG A 66 -6.01 6.09 -2.23
N ILE A 67 -4.95 6.78 -1.85
CA ILE A 67 -4.68 7.19 -0.48
C ILE A 67 -4.89 8.69 -0.36
N GLU A 68 -5.80 9.10 0.53
CA GLU A 68 -6.07 10.49 0.90
C GLU A 68 -5.26 10.85 2.15
N HIS A 69 -4.48 11.93 2.10
CA HIS A 69 -3.74 12.46 3.25
C HIS A 69 -4.49 13.62 3.89
N LEU A 70 -4.79 13.51 5.18
CA LEU A 70 -5.35 14.62 5.94
C LEU A 70 -4.23 15.60 6.31
N ASP A 71 -3.90 16.53 5.41
CA ASP A 71 -3.00 17.61 5.76
C ASP A 71 -3.73 18.65 6.65
N ARG A 72 -3.04 19.14 7.68
CA ARG A 72 -3.54 20.20 8.59
C ARG A 72 -3.18 21.60 8.08
N SER A 73 -2.54 21.70 6.93
CA SER A 73 -2.25 22.96 6.23
C SER A 73 -3.56 23.66 5.84
N GLY A 74 -3.80 24.84 6.42
CA GLY A 74 -5.13 25.47 6.48
C GLY A 74 -5.70 26.04 5.18
N ALA A 75 -7.01 26.35 5.25
CA ALA A 75 -7.86 27.20 4.40
C ALA A 75 -7.93 26.95 2.87
N ASP A 76 -6.92 26.40 2.21
CA ASP A 76 -6.96 26.01 0.79
C ASP A 76 -6.99 24.48 0.69
N SER A 77 -8.21 23.94 0.72
CA SER A 77 -8.56 22.53 0.87
C SER A 77 -8.31 21.70 -0.41
N THR A 78 -7.06 21.56 -0.84
CA THR A 78 -6.67 20.48 -1.75
C THR A 78 -6.26 19.28 -0.91
N ILE A 79 -7.15 18.29 -0.76
CA ILE A 79 -6.78 17.01 -0.16
C ILE A 79 -5.71 16.39 -1.07
N ASN A 80 -4.50 16.22 -0.55
CA ASN A 80 -3.43 15.55 -1.28
C ASN A 80 -3.77 14.06 -1.34
N HIS A 81 -3.87 13.54 -2.56
CA HIS A 81 -4.11 12.12 -2.79
C HIS A 81 -3.01 11.50 -3.65
N HIS A 82 -2.80 10.20 -3.46
CA HIS A 82 -1.89 9.39 -4.26
C HIS A 82 -2.62 8.15 -4.77
N ASP A 83 -2.54 7.93 -6.08
CA ASP A 83 -3.14 6.77 -6.75
C ASP A 83 -2.07 5.71 -7.03
N PHE A 84 -2.42 4.45 -6.78
CA PHE A 84 -1.53 3.32 -6.95
C PHE A 84 -2.22 2.23 -7.77
N PRO A 85 -1.72 1.93 -8.99
CA PRO A 85 -0.68 2.67 -9.70
C PRO A 85 -1.16 4.03 -10.23
N ASP A 86 -0.22 4.96 -10.43
CA ASP A 86 -0.47 6.28 -11.05
C ASP A 86 -0.45 6.16 -12.59
N ASP A 87 -1.39 5.39 -13.12
CA ASP A 87 -1.55 5.16 -14.57
C ASP A 87 -2.84 5.80 -15.14
N GLY A 88 -3.46 6.68 -14.35
CA GLY A 88 -4.70 7.38 -14.72
C GLY A 88 -5.97 6.54 -14.64
N ARG A 89 -5.89 5.27 -14.18
CA ARG A 89 -7.09 4.47 -13.90
C ARG A 89 -7.88 5.02 -12.74
N GLU A 90 -9.21 4.94 -12.84
CA GLU A 90 -10.08 5.35 -11.75
C GLU A 90 -9.89 4.44 -10.52
N PRO A 91 -9.59 5.00 -9.33
CA PRO A 91 -9.42 4.22 -8.12
C PRO A 91 -10.71 3.53 -7.69
N MET A 92 -10.59 2.23 -7.40
CA MET A 92 -11.70 1.41 -6.92
C MET A 92 -11.81 1.43 -5.39
N ILE A 93 -10.68 1.58 -4.70
CA ILE A 93 -10.59 1.60 -3.24
C ILE A 93 -10.02 2.95 -2.82
N HIS A 94 -10.67 3.60 -1.87
CA HIS A 94 -10.19 4.84 -1.26
C HIS A 94 -9.83 4.57 0.20
N LEU A 95 -8.62 4.98 0.58
CA LEU A 95 -8.10 4.86 1.95
C LEU A 95 -7.79 6.26 2.49
N LEU A 96 -8.08 6.48 3.77
CA LEU A 96 -7.61 7.65 4.52
C LEU A 96 -6.37 7.25 5.29
N TYR A 97 -5.24 7.93 5.02
CA TYR A 97 -4.05 7.79 5.85
C TYR A 97 -4.10 8.76 7.03
N LYS A 98 -3.97 8.20 8.24
CA LYS A 98 -3.63 8.89 9.47
C LYS A 98 -2.28 8.35 9.95
N PRO A 99 -1.49 9.10 10.73
CA PRO A 99 -0.22 8.60 11.26
C PRO A 99 -0.39 7.22 11.93
N GLY A 100 0.20 6.19 11.31
CA GLY A 100 0.14 4.79 11.77
C GLY A 100 -1.18 4.04 11.53
N HIS A 101 -2.14 4.58 10.77
CA HIS A 101 -3.46 3.95 10.60
C HIS A 101 -4.12 4.26 9.25
N TYR A 102 -4.73 3.24 8.65
CA TYR A 102 -5.54 3.35 7.44
C TYR A 102 -7.02 3.07 7.72
N ASP A 103 -7.91 3.94 7.25
CA ASP A 103 -9.35 3.70 7.23
C ASP A 103 -9.88 3.62 5.80
N ILE A 104 -10.96 2.88 5.58
CA ILE A 104 -11.63 2.83 4.27
C ILE A 104 -12.56 4.03 4.12
N LEU A 105 -12.47 4.73 2.99
CA LEU A 105 -13.37 5.81 2.60
C LEU A 105 -14.35 5.33 1.53
N TYR A 106 -15.60 5.77 1.66
CA TYR A 106 -16.63 5.55 0.65
C TYR A 106 -17.03 6.89 0.04
N LYS A 107 -16.97 6.98 -1.29
CA LYS A 107 -17.49 8.15 -2.00
C LYS A 107 -18.99 8.23 -1.78
N HIS A 108 -19.47 9.41 -1.39
CA HIS A 108 -20.90 9.68 -1.34
C HIS A 108 -21.42 9.89 -2.76
N VAL A 109 -22.16 8.92 -3.29
CA VAL A 109 -22.88 9.08 -4.55
C VAL A 109 -24.16 9.86 -4.24
N LYS A 110 -24.34 11.01 -4.89
CA LYS A 110 -25.60 11.77 -4.83
C LYS A 110 -26.63 11.18 -5.79
#